data_AF-T1CUA2-F1
#
_entry.id   AF-T1CUA2-F1
#
_cell.length_a   1.000
_cell.length_b   1.000
_cell.length_c   1.000
_cell.angle_alpha   90.00
_cell.angle_beta   90.00
_cell.angle_gamma   90.00
#
_symmetry.space_group_name_H-M   'P 1'
#
loop_
_entity.id
_entity.type
_entity.pdbx_description
1 polymer ?
#
loop_
_entity_poly.entity_id
_entity_poly.type
_entity_poly.pdbx_seq_one_letter_code
_entity_poly.pdbx_strand_id
1 'polypeptide(L)'
;MVFMVEGNASMYLGSPRMAQEVVGERVSLEEMGGARMHCSVSGCGDMLCPDEETAITALRGYLGYFPSNWGQDPPAAAPRHPGSGADIGALLPEEAARGYDIHEVLEALVDAGSFFEIKALYARELVCGLARSGGQGRWAWSPLSRPTREASCSLTPPTRRPASSASATPSTCP
;
A
#
# COMPACT_ATOMS: atom_id res chain seq x y z
N MET A 1 5.26 3.59 8.11
CA MET A 1 5.02 2.15 8.01
C MET A 1 4.28 1.71 9.26
N VAL A 2 3.07 1.16 9.11
CA VAL A 2 2.19 0.68 10.18
C VAL A 2 1.96 -0.82 9.96
N PHE A 3 2.52 -1.63 10.86
CA PHE A 3 2.27 -3.06 10.92
C PHE A 3 1.14 -3.32 11.89
N MET A 4 0.12 -4.06 11.44
CA MET A 4 -1.05 -4.37 12.26
C MET A 4 -1.18 -5.89 12.39
N VAL A 5 -1.32 -6.37 13.62
CA VAL A 5 -1.54 -7.79 13.92
C VAL A 5 -3.04 -8.09 13.85
N GLU A 6 -3.42 -9.10 13.07
CA GLU A 6 -4.81 -9.50 12.88
C GLU A 6 -5.46 -9.90 14.22
N GLY A 7 -6.62 -9.32 14.51
CA GLY A 7 -7.40 -9.59 15.73
C GLY A 7 -6.84 -9.00 17.04
N ASN A 8 -5.62 -8.43 17.04
CA ASN A 8 -5.04 -7.80 18.23
C ASN A 8 -4.84 -6.28 18.07
N ALA A 9 -4.64 -5.80 16.85
CA ALA A 9 -4.42 -4.38 16.59
C ALA A 9 -5.72 -3.68 16.16
N SER A 10 -6.04 -2.59 16.85
CA SER A 10 -7.14 -1.70 16.49
C SER A 10 -6.76 -0.23 16.63
N MET A 11 -7.23 0.63 15.72
CA MET A 11 -6.95 2.07 15.73
C MET A 11 -8.23 2.86 15.47
N TYR A 12 -8.51 3.89 16.27
CA TYR A 12 -9.67 4.76 16.06
C TYR A 12 -9.47 6.09 16.79
N LEU A 13 -10.05 7.16 16.24
CA LEU A 13 -9.99 8.49 16.85
C LEU A 13 -10.98 8.65 18.01
N GLY A 14 -12.09 7.90 17.99
CA GLY A 14 -13.11 7.88 19.04
C GLY A 14 -13.54 6.45 19.33
N SER A 15 -13.90 6.18 20.60
CA SER A 15 -14.33 4.83 20.99
C SER A 15 -15.63 4.44 20.27
N PRO A 16 -15.88 3.13 20.02
CA PRO A 16 -17.12 2.70 19.36
C PRO A 16 -18.36 3.08 20.15
N ARG A 17 -18.23 3.18 21.48
CA ARG A 17 -19.30 3.66 22.35
C ARG A 17 -19.66 5.12 22.04
N MET A 18 -18.67 5.97 21.78
CA MET A 18 -18.92 7.35 21.37
C MET A 18 -19.64 7.40 20.01
N ALA A 19 -19.24 6.57 19.05
CA ALA A 19 -19.91 6.50 17.75
C ALA A 19 -21.38 6.06 17.88
N GLN A 20 -21.66 5.09 18.75
CA GLN A 20 -23.03 4.65 19.03
C GLN A 20 -23.90 5.75 19.65
N GLU A 21 -23.37 6.48 20.64
CA GLU A 21 -24.12 7.54 21.33
C GLU A 21 -24.36 8.78 20.46
N VAL A 22 -23.39 9.14 19.60
CA VAL A 22 -23.46 10.38 18.79
C VAL A 22 -24.07 10.14 17.41
N VAL A 23 -23.69 9.06 16.73
CA VAL A 23 -24.08 8.77 15.35
C VAL A 23 -25.26 7.79 15.30
N GLY A 24 -25.46 6.98 16.35
CA GLY A 24 -26.49 5.94 16.39
C GLY A 24 -26.10 4.66 15.63
N GLU A 25 -24.89 4.57 15.08
CA GLU A 25 -24.42 3.40 14.35
C GLU A 25 -23.86 2.33 15.31
N ARG A 26 -24.45 1.13 15.28
CA ARG A 26 -23.91 -0.06 15.95
C ARG A 26 -22.92 -0.76 15.03
N VAL A 27 -21.65 -0.44 15.20
CA VAL A 27 -20.53 -1.13 14.56
C VAL A 27 -19.73 -1.93 15.59
N SER A 28 -19.22 -3.09 15.18
CA SER A 28 -18.30 -3.87 16.01
C SER A 28 -16.91 -3.22 16.06
N LEU A 29 -16.09 -3.57 17.05
CA LEU A 29 -14.72 -3.07 17.20
C LEU A 29 -13.85 -3.37 15.96
N GLU A 30 -13.97 -4.58 15.42
CA GLU A 30 -13.23 -5.03 14.24
C GLU A 30 -13.67 -4.31 12.96
N GLU A 31 -14.98 -4.08 12.78
CA GLU A 31 -15.51 -3.35 11.62
C GLU A 31 -15.16 -1.87 11.66
N MET A 32 -15.11 -1.27 12.86
CA MET A 32 -14.87 0.16 13.02
C MET A 32 -13.39 0.54 12.94
N GLY A 33 -12.49 -0.33 13.40
CA GLY A 33 -11.08 0.02 13.57
C GLY A 33 -10.12 -1.16 13.60
N GLY A 34 -10.54 -2.35 13.17
CA GLY A 34 -9.71 -3.55 13.17
C GLY A 34 -8.58 -3.48 12.13
N ALA A 35 -7.53 -4.28 12.36
CA ALA A 35 -6.36 -4.38 11.49
C ALA A 35 -6.72 -4.59 10.02
N ARG A 36 -7.66 -5.51 9.75
CA ARG A 36 -8.07 -5.84 8.37
C ARG A 36 -8.77 -4.69 7.67
N MET A 37 -9.60 -3.93 8.38
CA MET A 37 -10.27 -2.75 7.83
C MET A 37 -9.23 -1.69 7.44
N HIS A 38 -8.25 -1.44 8.29
CA HIS A 38 -7.21 -0.46 8.02
C HIS A 38 -6.26 -0.86 6.89
N CYS A 39 -5.99 -2.15 6.72
CA CYS A 39 -5.14 -2.65 5.64
C CYS A 39 -5.86 -2.76 4.28
N SER A 40 -7.20 -2.73 4.22
CA SER A 40 -7.96 -2.94 2.97
C SER A 40 -8.82 -1.75 2.55
N VAL A 41 -9.41 -1.02 3.49
CA VAL A 41 -10.37 0.06 3.22
C VAL A 41 -9.77 1.42 3.52
N SER A 42 -9.25 1.65 4.73
CA SER A 42 -8.78 2.99 5.11
C SER A 42 -7.37 3.30 4.58
N GLY A 43 -6.57 2.27 4.30
CA GLY A 43 -5.18 2.40 3.93
C GLY A 43 -4.29 2.94 5.06
N CYS A 44 -4.76 2.95 6.32
CA CYS A 44 -3.93 3.36 7.47
C CYS A 44 -2.94 2.26 7.87
N GLY A 45 -3.30 1.00 7.64
CA GLY A 45 -2.41 -0.14 7.81
C GLY A 45 -1.60 -0.37 6.53
N ASP A 46 -0.29 -0.57 6.66
CA ASP A 46 0.61 -0.87 5.53
C ASP A 46 0.77 -2.37 5.31
N MET A 47 0.78 -3.15 6.40
CA MET A 47 0.95 -4.60 6.36
C MET A 47 0.08 -5.26 7.44
N LEU A 48 -0.65 -6.29 7.02
CA LEU A 48 -1.41 -7.17 7.91
C LEU A 48 -0.53 -8.37 8.25
N CYS A 49 -0.27 -8.59 9.53
CA CYS A 49 0.50 -9.73 10.02
C CYS A 49 -0.41 -10.65 10.85
N PRO A 50 -0.26 -11.98 10.73
CA PRO A 50 -1.09 -12.93 11.49
C PRO A 50 -0.74 -12.94 12.99
N ASP A 51 0.52 -12.67 13.33
CA ASP A 51 1.03 -12.72 14.70
C ASP A 51 2.13 -11.66 14.92
N GLU A 52 2.47 -11.44 16.19
CA GLU A 52 3.47 -10.44 16.62
C GLU A 52 4.90 -10.80 16.18
N GLU A 53 5.26 -12.09 16.17
CA GLU A 53 6.60 -12.53 15.77
C GLU A 53 6.83 -12.30 14.27
N THR A 54 5.82 -12.60 13.45
CA THR A 54 5.79 -12.29 12.01
C THR A 54 5.86 -10.79 11.78
N ALA A 55 5.14 -9.98 12.56
CA ALA A 55 5.19 -8.53 12.45
C ALA A 55 6.60 -7.97 12.75
N ILE A 56 7.24 -8.46 13.81
CA ILE A 56 8.61 -8.06 14.18
C ILE A 56 9.61 -8.51 13.11
N THR A 57 9.44 -9.71 12.56
CA THR A 57 10.30 -10.24 11.49
C THR A 57 10.18 -9.42 10.22
N ALA A 58 8.95 -9.08 9.81
CA ALA A 58 8.68 -8.22 8.66
C ALA A 58 9.24 -6.80 8.87
N LEU A 59 9.11 -6.24 10.08
CA LEU A 59 9.68 -4.94 10.44
C LEU A 59 11.21 -4.95 10.33
N ARG A 60 11.88 -6.01 10.82
CA ARG A 60 13.34 -6.16 10.66
C ARG A 60 13.74 -6.24 9.19
N GLY A 61 12.96 -6.95 8.38
CA GLY A 61 13.13 -7.00 6.93
C GLY A 61 13.01 -5.61 6.30
N TYR A 62 11.95 -4.88 6.62
CA TYR A 62 11.70 -3.51 6.15
C TYR A 62 12.84 -2.55 6.52
N LEU A 63 13.25 -2.52 7.80
CA LEU A 63 14.35 -1.66 8.26
C LEU A 63 15.69 -2.02 7.59
N GLY A 64 15.87 -3.28 7.20
CA GLY A 64 17.03 -3.74 6.46
C GLY A 64 17.21 -3.10 5.08
N TYR A 65 16.22 -2.39 4.54
CA TYR A 65 16.37 -1.63 3.28
C TYR A 65 16.85 -0.19 3.51
N PHE A 66 16.82 0.31 4.74
CA PHE A 66 17.10 1.71 5.06
C PHE A 66 18.48 1.88 5.70
N PRO A 67 19.20 2.97 5.38
CA PRO A 67 20.37 3.37 6.17
C PRO A 67 19.94 3.84 7.56
N SER A 68 20.89 3.89 8.51
CA SER A 68 20.61 4.37 9.86
C SER A 68 20.24 5.86 9.91
N ASN A 69 20.63 6.63 8.89
CA ASN A 69 20.27 8.03 8.73
C ASN A 69 20.33 8.45 7.25
N TRP A 70 19.81 9.64 6.95
CA TRP A 70 19.72 10.18 5.59
C TRP A 70 21.08 10.46 4.91
N GLY A 71 22.17 10.56 5.68
CA GLY A 71 23.51 10.88 5.17
C GLY A 71 24.36 9.65 4.86
N GLN A 72 23.81 8.44 5.02
CA GLN A 72 24.49 7.19 4.76
C GLN A 72 23.86 6.46 3.58
N ASP A 73 24.70 5.71 2.86
CA ASP A 73 24.23 4.83 1.81
C ASP A 73 23.42 3.66 2.38
N PRO A 74 22.41 3.17 1.64
CA PRO A 74 21.65 1.99 2.04
C PRO A 74 22.56 0.78 2.29
N PRO A 75 22.22 -0.08 3.26
CA PRO A 75 23.02 -1.25 3.57
C PRO A 75 23.14 -2.17 2.33
N ALA A 76 24.38 -2.47 1.97
CA ALA A 76 24.66 -3.41 0.90
C ALA A 76 24.37 -4.85 1.35
N ALA A 77 23.76 -5.62 0.46
CA ALA A 77 23.60 -7.07 0.58
C ALA A 77 24.35 -7.75 -0.56
N ALA A 78 24.64 -9.05 -0.41
CA ALA A 78 25.19 -9.81 -1.51
C ALA A 78 24.21 -9.80 -2.70
N PRO A 79 24.64 -9.37 -3.91
CA PRO A 79 23.79 -9.40 -5.08
C PRO A 79 23.33 -10.82 -5.37
N ARG A 80 22.04 -10.98 -5.69
CA ARG A 80 21.49 -12.26 -6.14
C ARG A 80 20.96 -12.08 -7.55
N HIS A 81 21.15 -13.08 -8.39
CA HIS A 81 20.52 -13.08 -9.71
C HIS A 81 19.00 -12.94 -9.57
N PRO A 82 18.31 -12.32 -10.54
CA PRO A 82 16.87 -12.19 -10.52
C PRO A 82 16.17 -13.55 -10.35
N GLY A 83 15.02 -13.53 -9.68
CA GLY A 83 14.34 -14.75 -9.23
C GLY A 83 13.86 -15.63 -10.38
N SER A 84 13.28 -15.04 -11.41
CA SER A 84 12.71 -15.81 -12.54
C SER A 84 13.72 -16.05 -13.67
N GLY A 85 14.71 -15.15 -13.85
CA GLY A 85 15.62 -15.16 -15.00
C GLY A 85 14.88 -15.08 -16.36
N ALA A 86 13.58 -14.78 -16.35
CA ALA A 86 12.73 -14.76 -17.52
C ALA A 86 13.01 -13.52 -18.38
N ASP A 87 12.85 -13.67 -19.68
CA ASP A 87 12.92 -12.53 -20.60
C ASP A 87 11.69 -11.64 -20.38
N ILE A 88 11.93 -10.41 -19.94
CA ILE A 88 10.89 -9.41 -19.72
C ILE A 88 10.10 -9.16 -21.01
N GLY A 89 10.74 -9.26 -22.17
CA GLY A 89 10.08 -9.14 -23.47
C GLY A 89 9.03 -10.22 -23.74
N ALA A 90 9.18 -11.41 -23.14
CA ALA A 90 8.20 -12.49 -23.24
C ALA A 90 7.05 -12.35 -22.23
N LEU A 91 7.25 -11.61 -21.13
CA LEU A 91 6.22 -11.35 -20.11
C LEU A 91 5.27 -10.22 -20.54
N LEU A 92 5.75 -9.30 -21.38
CA LEU A 92 4.96 -8.18 -21.89
C LEU A 92 4.12 -8.62 -23.09
N PRO A 93 2.78 -8.51 -23.03
CA PRO A 93 1.97 -8.76 -24.21
C PRO A 93 2.23 -7.70 -25.27
N GLU A 94 2.30 -8.09 -26.54
CA GLU A 94 2.43 -7.16 -27.66
C GLU A 94 1.23 -6.20 -27.76
N GLU A 95 0.06 -6.67 -27.32
CA GLU A 95 -1.17 -5.90 -27.26
C GLU A 95 -1.27 -5.08 -25.97
N ALA A 96 -1.23 -3.75 -26.07
CA ALA A 96 -1.27 -2.85 -24.91
C ALA A 96 -2.55 -2.93 -24.06
N ALA A 97 -3.65 -3.49 -24.59
CA ALA A 97 -4.90 -3.66 -23.86
C ALA A 97 -4.92 -4.92 -22.97
N ARG A 98 -3.96 -5.82 -23.12
CA ARG A 98 -3.90 -7.08 -22.40
C ARG A 98 -3.20 -6.90 -21.06
N GLY A 99 -3.86 -7.34 -19.99
CA GLY A 99 -3.27 -7.38 -18.66
C GLY A 99 -2.13 -8.40 -18.56
N TYR A 100 -1.15 -8.10 -17.73
CA TYR A 100 -0.06 -8.99 -17.33
C TYR A 100 0.18 -8.87 -15.84
N ASP A 101 0.91 -9.83 -15.26
CA ASP A 101 1.27 -9.79 -13.85
C ASP A 101 2.55 -8.98 -13.65
N ILE A 102 2.43 -7.86 -12.92
CA ILE A 102 3.57 -7.03 -12.56
C ILE A 102 4.51 -7.70 -11.56
N HIS A 103 4.03 -8.67 -10.77
CA HIS A 103 4.88 -9.41 -9.84
C HIS A 103 5.92 -10.24 -10.60
N GLU A 104 5.55 -10.88 -11.72
CA GLU A 104 6.48 -11.65 -12.56
C GLU A 104 7.55 -10.74 -13.18
N VAL A 105 7.14 -9.54 -13.63
CA VAL A 105 8.06 -8.53 -14.19
C VAL A 105 9.01 -8.01 -13.11
N LEU A 106 8.51 -7.76 -11.89
CA LEU A 106 9.34 -7.34 -10.76
C LEU A 106 10.35 -8.43 -10.38
N GLU A 107 9.94 -9.70 -10.32
CA GLU A 107 10.83 -10.84 -10.03
C GLU A 107 11.91 -11.06 -11.09
N ALA A 108 11.65 -10.69 -12.34
CA ALA A 108 12.65 -10.71 -13.41
C ALA A 108 13.65 -9.54 -13.32
N LEU A 109 13.27 -8.43 -12.67
CA LEU A 109 14.06 -7.21 -12.58
C LEU A 109 14.91 -7.11 -11.30
N VAL A 110 14.37 -7.56 -10.17
CA VAL A 110 14.99 -7.36 -8.84
C VAL A 110 15.73 -8.61 -8.38
N ASP A 111 16.68 -8.44 -7.45
CA ASP A 111 17.43 -9.55 -6.87
C ASP A 111 16.45 -10.56 -6.23
N ALA A 112 16.68 -11.85 -6.43
CA ALA A 112 15.78 -12.90 -5.93
C ALA A 112 15.46 -12.74 -4.44
N GLY A 113 14.17 -12.82 -4.09
CA GLY A 113 13.69 -12.73 -2.72
C GLY A 113 14.03 -11.41 -2.02
N SER A 114 14.20 -10.32 -2.78
CA SER A 114 14.44 -8.97 -2.24
C SER A 114 13.25 -8.03 -2.37
N PHE A 115 12.16 -8.44 -3.04
CA PHE A 115 10.97 -7.62 -3.13
C PHE A 115 10.20 -7.68 -1.81
N PHE A 116 9.98 -6.52 -1.22
CA PHE A 116 9.19 -6.32 -0.01
C PHE A 116 7.96 -5.50 -0.37
N GLU A 117 6.83 -6.17 -0.53
CA GLU A 117 5.57 -5.53 -0.91
C GLU A 117 4.97 -4.75 0.27
N ILE A 118 4.49 -3.55 -0.04
CA ILE A 118 3.85 -2.62 0.90
C ILE A 118 2.41 -2.41 0.42
N LYS A 119 1.44 -2.44 1.34
CA LYS A 119 0.02 -2.24 1.04
C LYS A 119 -0.59 -3.26 0.08
N ALA A 120 -0.17 -4.54 0.13
CA ALA A 120 -0.72 -5.61 -0.72
C ALA A 120 -2.27 -5.73 -0.71
N LEU A 121 -2.93 -5.30 0.36
CA LEU A 121 -4.39 -5.38 0.50
C LEU A 121 -5.14 -4.08 0.13
N TYR A 122 -4.44 -2.95 -0.03
CA TYR A 122 -5.01 -1.63 -0.27
C TYR A 122 -4.61 -1.12 -1.66
N ALA A 123 -5.59 -0.66 -2.45
CA ALA A 123 -5.37 -0.21 -3.83
C ALA A 123 -4.61 -1.25 -4.68
N ARG A 124 -5.20 -2.46 -4.81
CA ARG A 124 -4.59 -3.64 -5.48
C ARG A 124 -4.30 -3.45 -6.97
N GLU A 125 -4.81 -2.38 -7.55
CA GLU A 125 -4.46 -1.89 -8.88
C GLU A 125 -3.04 -1.36 -8.95
N LEU A 126 -2.43 -0.93 -7.83
CA LEU A 126 -1.06 -0.47 -7.72
C LEU A 126 -0.22 -1.45 -6.89
N VAL A 127 1.04 -1.64 -7.28
CA VAL A 127 2.00 -2.44 -6.53
C VAL A 127 3.13 -1.53 -6.05
N CYS A 128 3.23 -1.38 -4.74
CA CYS A 128 4.26 -0.59 -4.08
C CYS A 128 5.17 -1.52 -3.28
N GLY A 129 6.48 -1.29 -3.29
CA GLY A 129 7.39 -2.11 -2.50
C GLY A 129 8.81 -1.59 -2.51
N LEU A 130 9.66 -2.22 -1.71
CA LEU A 130 11.10 -1.99 -1.69
C LEU A 130 11.78 -3.19 -2.33
N ALA A 131 12.89 -2.97 -3.03
CA ALA A 131 13.65 -4.04 -3.65
C ALA A 131 15.14 -3.77 -3.60
N ARG A 132 15.94 -4.82 -3.81
CA ARG A 132 17.38 -4.67 -4.06
C ARG A 132 17.67 -4.99 -5.53
N SER A 133 18.59 -4.25 -6.11
CA SER A 133 19.14 -4.55 -7.43
C SER A 133 20.65 -4.43 -7.37
N GLY A 134 21.36 -5.49 -7.74
CA GLY A 134 22.82 -5.55 -7.67
C GLY A 134 23.36 -5.44 -6.24
N GLY A 135 22.61 -5.94 -5.25
CA GLY A 135 23.02 -5.89 -3.85
C GLY A 135 22.85 -4.53 -3.17
N GLN A 136 22.41 -3.49 -3.88
CA GLN A 136 22.09 -2.19 -3.27
C GLN A 136 20.58 -2.04 -3.04
N GLY A 137 20.20 -1.51 -1.88
CA GLY A 137 18.83 -1.08 -1.60
C GLY A 137 18.46 0.08 -2.50
N ARG A 138 17.53 -0.13 -3.43
CA ARG A 138 17.01 0.93 -4.31
C ARG A 138 15.51 1.05 -4.12
N TRP A 139 15.04 2.28 -4.04
CA TRP A 139 13.61 2.60 -3.97
C TRP A 139 12.98 2.28 -5.32
N ALA A 140 12.15 1.25 -5.39
CA ALA A 140 11.39 0.92 -6.58
C ALA A 140 9.95 1.45 -6.43
N TRP A 141 9.66 2.60 -7.02
CA TRP A 141 8.28 3.04 -7.22
C TRP A 141 7.84 2.62 -8.62
N SER A 142 6.93 1.66 -8.72
CA SER A 142 6.30 1.27 -9.98
C SER A 142 4.87 1.83 -10.02
N PRO A 143 4.55 2.78 -10.91
CA PRO A 143 3.17 3.23 -11.14
C PRO A 143 2.37 2.28 -12.04
N LEU A 144 2.84 1.05 -12.27
CA LEU A 144 2.29 0.17 -13.30
C LEU A 144 0.99 -0.49 -12.80
N SER A 145 -0.12 0.07 -13.27
CA SER A 145 -1.46 -0.36 -12.90
C SER A 145 -1.81 -1.71 -13.55
N ARG A 146 -2.44 -2.62 -12.79
CA ARG A 146 -3.08 -3.83 -13.34
C ARG A 146 -4.19 -3.42 -14.34
N PRO A 147 -4.10 -3.72 -15.65
CA PRO A 147 -5.19 -3.45 -16.58
C PRO A 147 -6.18 -4.62 -16.49
N THR A 148 -6.93 -4.71 -15.40
CA THR A 148 -8.03 -5.70 -15.30
C THR A 148 -9.37 -5.11 -14.88
N ARG A 149 -9.49 -3.80 -14.62
CA ARG A 149 -10.80 -3.13 -14.54
C ARG A 149 -10.67 -1.62 -14.71
N GLU A 150 -11.41 -1.11 -15.70
CA GLU A 150 -11.81 0.27 -15.95
C GLU A 150 -10.75 1.36 -15.73
N ALA A 151 -10.15 1.75 -16.85
CA ALA A 151 -9.36 2.96 -17.00
C ALA A 151 -10.23 4.21 -16.80
N SER A 152 -10.19 4.77 -15.59
CA SER A 152 -10.40 6.21 -15.36
C SER A 152 -9.64 6.64 -14.11
N CYS A 153 -8.30 6.61 -14.18
CA CYS A 153 -7.45 7.13 -13.11
C CYS A 153 -7.29 8.65 -13.26
N SER A 154 -8.30 9.40 -12.82
CA SER A 154 -8.04 10.73 -12.26
C SER A 154 -7.35 10.52 -10.92
N LEU A 155 -6.19 11.14 -10.70
CA LEU A 155 -5.40 11.15 -9.45
C LEU A 155 -6.14 11.87 -8.30
N THR A 156 -7.37 11.48 -8.04
CA THR A 156 -8.21 12.00 -6.97
C THR A 156 -8.68 10.78 -6.17
N PRO A 157 -8.42 10.69 -4.86
CA PRO A 157 -9.10 9.71 -4.03
C PRO A 157 -10.62 9.88 -4.23
N PRO A 158 -11.43 8.82 -4.22
CA PRO A 158 -12.86 8.90 -4.51
C PRO A 158 -13.47 10.01 -3.67
N THR A 159 -13.93 11.05 -4.36
CA THR A 159 -14.35 12.32 -3.78
C THR A 159 -15.40 12.09 -2.70
N ARG A 160 -15.15 12.67 -1.51
CA ARG A 160 -16.21 13.08 -0.58
C ARG A 160 -17.33 13.70 -1.41
N ARG A 161 -18.56 13.14 -1.33
CA ARG A 161 -19.76 13.73 -1.95
C ARG A 161 -19.73 15.24 -1.70
N PRO A 162 -19.81 16.10 -2.73
CA PRO A 162 -19.98 17.53 -2.49
C PRO A 162 -21.33 17.72 -1.81
N ALA A 163 -21.29 18.22 -0.57
CA ALA A 163 -22.47 18.69 0.13
C ALA A 163 -23.09 19.81 -0.72
N SER A 164 -24.33 19.59 -1.15
CA SER A 164 -25.20 20.63 -1.64
C SER A 164 -25.40 21.69 -0.55
N SER A 165 -24.94 22.91 -0.80
CA SER A 165 -25.50 24.12 -0.18
C SER A 165 -24.90 25.31 -0.94
N ALA A 166 -25.70 25.92 -1.82
CA ALA A 166 -26.51 27.08 -1.49
C ALA A 166 -25.76 28.36 -1.90
N SER A 167 -26.32 28.98 -2.93
CA SER A 167 -26.05 30.34 -3.40
C SER A 167 -25.95 31.34 -2.25
N ALA A 168 -24.81 32.02 -2.15
CA ALA A 168 -24.70 33.29 -1.43
C ALA A 168 -24.23 34.34 -2.44
N THR A 169 -25.18 35.16 -2.88
CA THR A 169 -24.97 36.40 -3.63
C THR A 169 -24.12 37.39 -2.81
N PRO A 170 -23.19 38.15 -3.41
CA PRO A 170 -22.50 39.22 -2.72
C PRO A 170 -23.41 40.45 -2.63
N SER A 171 -23.96 40.74 -1.46
CA SER A 171 -24.60 42.02 -1.17
C SER A 171 -23.55 43.08 -0.88
N THR A 172 -23.48 44.08 -1.74
CA THR A 172 -22.78 45.35 -1.56
C THR A 172 -23.56 46.20 -0.56
N CYS A 173 -22.89 46.78 0.45
CA CYS A 173 -23.41 47.95 1.18
C CYS A 173 -23.60 49.12 0.18
N PRO A 174 -24.59 50.01 0.33
CA PRO A 174 -25.04 50.65 1.57
C PRO A 174 -26.49 50.36 2.00
#